data_AF-A0A1F6IFW8-F1
#
_entry.id   AF-A0A1F6IFW8-F1
#
_cell.length_a   1.000
_cell.length_b   1.000
_cell.length_c   1.000
_cell.angle_alpha   90.00
_cell.angle_beta   90.00
_cell.angle_gamma   90.00
#
_symmetry.space_group_name_H-M   'P 1'
#
loop_
_entity.id
_entity.type
_entity.pdbx_description
1 polymer ?
#
loop_
_entity_poly.entity_id
_entity_poly.type
_entity_poly.pdbx_seq_one_letter_code
_entity_poly.pdbx_strand_id
1 'polypeptide(L)'
;MRIEAYTVGFDPRNYHAPIPSGYSKDEITRRREGNIRDNIIRYLGEYRLGVKFDEIRYSVKTNNAGETYLESPHADPGPILNVYKKAIAYRQERGLSVHREVAECLGFQKLQDKLVNAPVGTMAMWVSRPGSKEDGYGTHSFTFLIQVVEDPGEGKSLRVIPYRNEQSIEEQKSNLIYFDKNAQNYNTDVDLLANPSIINQSDAFQTLDDIISFIGETEKFNIQWRNKLTPLIMPLIGGFIQLVREKASDENLQKARYAIENFLLAKKDYILGKDRNPQLVFENQPRVIFERYGNTTPPIVGGSCGASANGESSNTFNNVFLEDKYGSRIFSCPECGKTNIRPENELLSNCQHCGSDKVSCCDVDRSSFVLVA
;
A
#
# COMPACT_ATOMS: atom_id res chain seq x y z
N MET A 1 13.90 -6.84 14.78
CA MET A 1 12.48 -7.19 14.63
C MET A 1 12.19 -7.19 13.13
N ARG A 2 11.76 -8.32 12.55
CA ARG A 2 11.43 -8.38 11.13
C ARG A 2 10.31 -7.37 10.87
N ILE A 3 10.57 -6.42 9.98
CA ILE A 3 9.49 -5.69 9.35
C ILE A 3 9.06 -6.67 8.26
N GLU A 4 7.85 -7.21 8.38
CA GLU A 4 7.17 -7.97 7.33
C GLU A 4 6.08 -7.02 6.78
N ALA A 5 5.51 -7.22 5.57
CA ALA A 5 4.30 -6.48 5.13
C ALA A 5 3.20 -6.42 6.21
N TYR A 6 3.23 -7.42 7.11
CA TYR A 6 2.55 -7.51 8.39
C TYR A 6 2.53 -6.22 9.24
N THR A 7 3.54 -5.35 9.19
CA THR A 7 3.64 -4.19 10.09
C THR A 7 2.84 -2.97 9.65
N VAL A 8 2.33 -2.91 8.41
CA VAL A 8 1.64 -1.70 7.91
C VAL A 8 0.17 -1.66 8.34
N GLY A 9 -0.45 -2.82 8.61
CA GLY A 9 -1.86 -2.91 9.06
C GLY A 9 -2.06 -3.23 10.55
N PHE A 10 -1.03 -3.74 11.24
CA PHE A 10 -1.14 -4.26 12.62
C PHE A 10 -0.17 -3.60 13.56
N ASP A 11 -0.46 -2.35 13.86
CA ASP A 11 0.18 -1.67 14.95
C ASP A 11 -0.74 -1.70 16.18
N PRO A 12 -0.43 -2.47 17.23
CA PRO A 12 -1.12 -2.34 18.52
C PRO A 12 -1.16 -0.88 19.00
N ARG A 13 -0.16 -0.06 18.63
CA ARG A 13 -0.15 1.38 18.92
C ARG A 13 -1.29 2.12 18.22
N ASN A 14 -1.74 1.68 17.04
CA ASN A 14 -2.93 2.26 16.38
C ASN A 14 -4.21 1.91 17.13
N TYR A 15 -4.35 0.67 17.63
CA TYR A 15 -5.51 0.29 18.44
C TYR A 15 -5.63 1.18 19.70
N HIS A 16 -4.49 1.39 20.37
CA HIS A 16 -4.38 2.18 21.60
C HIS A 16 -4.12 3.67 21.38
N ALA A 17 -4.13 4.15 20.13
CA ALA A 17 -3.90 5.56 19.82
C ALA A 17 -5.00 6.44 20.46
N PRO A 18 -4.72 7.72 20.73
CA PRO A 18 -5.74 8.64 21.22
C PRO A 18 -7.01 8.62 20.36
N ILE A 19 -8.16 8.78 21.01
CA ILE A 19 -9.46 8.84 20.34
C ILE A 19 -9.57 10.22 19.67
N PRO A 20 -9.86 10.31 18.35
CA PRO A 20 -10.10 11.58 17.69
C PRO A 20 -11.22 12.38 18.35
N SER A 21 -11.06 13.70 18.44
CA SER A 21 -12.08 14.59 19.00
C SER A 21 -13.40 14.49 18.22
N GLY A 22 -14.53 14.47 18.93
CA GLY A 22 -15.85 14.42 18.31
C GLY A 22 -16.37 13.01 18.01
N TYR A 23 -15.60 11.95 18.33
CA TYR A 23 -16.00 10.57 18.15
C TYR A 23 -16.11 9.82 19.48
N SER A 24 -17.04 8.87 19.55
CA SER A 24 -17.16 8.00 20.73
C SER A 24 -16.05 6.95 20.74
N LYS A 25 -15.62 6.56 21.95
CA LYS A 25 -14.62 5.49 22.13
C LYS A 25 -15.08 4.18 21.48
N ASP A 26 -16.35 3.84 21.61
CA ASP A 26 -16.91 2.59 21.10
C ASP A 26 -16.92 2.56 19.56
N GLU A 27 -17.25 3.67 18.91
CA GLU A 27 -17.20 3.78 17.45
C GLU A 27 -15.77 3.58 16.93
N ILE A 28 -14.81 4.31 17.49
CA ILE A 28 -13.41 4.24 17.07
C ILE A 28 -12.83 2.86 17.33
N THR A 29 -13.10 2.27 18.49
CA THR A 29 -12.66 0.92 18.82
C THR A 29 -13.24 -0.10 17.83
N ARG A 30 -14.54 -0.01 17.52
CA ARG A 30 -15.19 -0.89 16.53
C ARG A 30 -14.55 -0.76 15.15
N ARG A 31 -14.26 0.46 14.69
CA ARG A 31 -13.59 0.71 13.40
C ARG A 31 -12.18 0.12 13.39
N ARG A 32 -11.40 0.32 14.46
CA ARG A 32 -10.05 -0.25 14.59
C ARG A 32 -10.07 -1.78 14.61
N GLU A 33 -11.04 -2.41 15.27
CA GLU A 33 -11.24 -3.86 15.24
C GLU A 33 -11.66 -4.39 13.86
N GLY A 34 -12.47 -3.62 13.14
CA GLY A 34 -12.84 -3.89 11.75
C GLY A 34 -11.62 -3.82 10.83
N ASN A 35 -10.83 -2.75 10.93
CA ASN A 35 -9.56 -2.58 10.22
C ASN A 35 -8.62 -3.78 10.49
N ILE A 36 -8.44 -4.17 11.76
CA ILE A 36 -7.59 -5.32 12.09
C ILE A 36 -8.13 -6.57 11.37
N ARG A 37 -9.43 -6.84 11.45
CA ARG A 37 -10.05 -7.98 10.76
C ARG A 37 -9.79 -8.00 9.27
N ASP A 38 -10.12 -6.90 8.59
CA ASP A 38 -10.04 -6.83 7.14
C ASP A 38 -8.60 -6.88 6.64
N ASN A 39 -7.67 -6.24 7.34
CA ASN A 39 -6.26 -6.32 7.00
C ASN A 39 -5.71 -7.76 7.15
N ILE A 40 -6.19 -8.56 8.12
CA ILE A 40 -5.68 -9.93 8.32
C ILE A 40 -6.20 -10.76 7.16
N ILE A 41 -7.50 -10.64 6.87
CA ILE A 41 -8.13 -11.35 5.76
C ILE A 41 -7.45 -11.03 4.43
N ARG A 42 -7.16 -9.75 4.16
CA ARG A 42 -6.47 -9.32 2.94
C ARG A 42 -5.05 -9.88 2.87
N TYR A 43 -4.28 -9.74 3.95
CA TYR A 43 -2.92 -10.29 4.05
C TYR A 43 -2.91 -11.81 3.77
N LEU A 44 -3.82 -12.55 4.41
CA LEU A 44 -3.94 -13.99 4.24
C LEU A 44 -4.35 -14.36 2.80
N GLY A 45 -5.30 -13.64 2.21
CA GLY A 45 -5.67 -13.80 0.80
C GLY A 45 -4.49 -13.57 -0.14
N GLU A 46 -3.89 -12.39 -0.06
CA GLU A 46 -2.85 -11.94 -0.98
C GLU A 46 -1.56 -12.78 -0.86
N TYR A 47 -1.05 -12.93 0.36
CA TYR A 47 0.30 -13.47 0.57
C TYR A 47 0.34 -14.97 0.87
N ARG A 48 -0.71 -15.52 1.49
CA ARG A 48 -0.73 -16.95 1.85
C ARG A 48 -1.51 -17.80 0.85
N LEU A 49 -2.67 -17.31 0.44
CA LEU A 49 -3.48 -17.99 -0.56
C LEU A 49 -3.04 -17.65 -1.99
N GLY A 50 -2.43 -16.49 -2.22
CA GLY A 50 -2.00 -16.06 -3.54
C GLY A 50 -3.19 -15.69 -4.43
N VAL A 51 -4.26 -15.16 -3.84
CA VAL A 51 -5.46 -14.80 -4.59
C VAL A 51 -5.16 -13.64 -5.54
N LYS A 52 -5.77 -13.70 -6.72
CA LYS A 52 -5.55 -12.72 -7.79
C LYS A 52 -6.35 -11.44 -7.59
N PHE A 53 -7.51 -11.55 -6.94
CA PHE A 53 -8.47 -10.46 -6.75
C PHE A 53 -8.86 -10.30 -5.28
N ASP A 54 -9.05 -9.05 -4.88
CA ASP A 54 -9.73 -8.63 -3.65
C ASP A 54 -10.77 -7.55 -3.98
N GLU A 55 -11.53 -7.08 -3.00
CA GLU A 55 -12.45 -5.95 -3.14
C GLU A 55 -12.34 -4.99 -1.95
N ILE A 56 -12.23 -3.69 -2.26
CA ILE A 56 -12.18 -2.60 -1.29
C ILE A 56 -13.27 -1.58 -1.65
N ARG A 57 -13.87 -0.97 -0.64
CA ARG A 57 -14.87 0.10 -0.80
C ARG A 57 -14.42 1.37 -0.11
N TYR A 58 -14.62 2.50 -0.78
CA TYR A 58 -14.44 3.83 -0.20
C TYR A 58 -15.75 4.60 -0.29
N SER A 59 -16.27 5.06 0.84
CA SER A 59 -17.51 5.84 0.86
C SER A 59 -17.20 7.30 0.54
N VAL A 60 -18.06 7.94 -0.27
CA VAL A 60 -17.97 9.39 -0.47
C VAL A 60 -18.65 10.08 0.71
N LYS A 61 -17.94 11.03 1.34
CA LYS A 61 -18.43 11.80 2.49
C LYS A 61 -18.22 13.29 2.26
N THR A 62 -19.02 14.12 2.91
CA THR A 62 -18.88 15.58 2.87
C THR A 62 -18.69 16.10 4.29
N ASN A 63 -17.69 16.94 4.50
CA ASN A 63 -17.45 17.56 5.80
C ASN A 63 -18.38 18.78 6.02
N ASN A 64 -18.34 19.35 7.23
CA ASN A 64 -19.16 20.53 7.58
C ASN A 64 -18.84 21.78 6.73
N ALA A 65 -17.68 21.83 6.08
CA ALA A 65 -17.29 22.91 5.18
C ALA A 65 -17.80 22.70 3.74
N GLY A 66 -18.51 21.60 3.46
CA GLY A 66 -18.99 21.25 2.13
C GLY A 66 -17.96 20.58 1.23
N GLU A 67 -16.77 20.24 1.75
CA GLU A 67 -15.74 19.56 0.99
C GLU A 67 -16.00 18.05 0.99
N THR A 68 -16.00 17.47 -0.20
CA THR A 68 -16.23 16.03 -0.40
C THR A 68 -14.91 15.27 -0.43
N TYR A 69 -14.87 14.12 0.25
CA TYR A 69 -13.68 13.28 0.38
C TYR A 69 -14.05 11.79 0.36
N LEU A 70 -13.05 10.94 0.15
CA LEU A 70 -13.18 9.50 0.28
C LEU A 70 -12.82 9.04 1.69
N GLU A 71 -13.69 8.26 2.32
CA GLU A 71 -13.47 7.62 3.60
C GLU A 71 -13.27 6.12 3.38
N SER A 72 -12.25 5.54 4.03
CA SER A 72 -12.11 4.09 4.07
C SER A 72 -12.83 3.52 5.30
N PRO A 73 -13.59 2.42 5.16
CA PRO A 73 -14.12 1.70 6.33
C PRO A 73 -13.00 1.09 7.18
N HIS A 74 -11.80 1.00 6.63
CA HIS A 74 -10.62 0.45 7.29
C HIS A 74 -9.69 1.56 7.81
N ALA A 75 -10.19 2.75 8.16
CA ALA A 75 -9.38 3.79 8.78
C ALA A 75 -10.14 4.47 9.93
N ASP A 76 -9.40 5.18 10.80
CA ASP A 76 -10.03 6.17 11.67
C ASP A 76 -10.80 7.18 10.79
N PRO A 77 -11.95 7.71 11.26
CA PRO A 77 -12.83 8.55 10.46
C PRO A 77 -12.12 9.72 9.78
N GLY A 78 -12.60 10.06 8.57
CA GLY A 78 -12.12 11.20 7.80
C GLY A 78 -11.43 10.84 6.47
N PRO A 79 -10.77 11.82 5.84
CA PRO A 79 -10.17 11.65 4.52
C PRO A 79 -9.09 10.56 4.50
N ILE A 80 -9.23 9.59 3.60
CA ILE A 80 -8.22 8.54 3.38
C ILE A 80 -6.86 9.11 2.98
N LEU A 81 -6.83 10.28 2.34
CA LEU A 81 -5.61 11.04 2.04
C LEU A 81 -4.76 11.33 3.28
N ASN A 82 -5.36 11.40 4.46
CA ASN A 82 -4.60 11.57 5.71
C ASN A 82 -3.78 10.33 6.05
N VAL A 83 -4.21 9.13 5.65
CA VAL A 83 -3.43 7.90 5.83
C VAL A 83 -2.17 7.94 4.97
N TYR A 84 -2.30 8.33 3.69
CA TYR A 84 -1.16 8.50 2.79
C TYR A 84 -0.17 9.55 3.32
N LYS A 85 -0.66 10.72 3.75
CA LYS A 85 0.19 11.78 4.34
C LYS A 85 0.94 11.33 5.59
N LYS A 86 0.28 10.56 6.46
CA LYS A 86 0.92 9.96 7.65
C LYS A 86 2.01 8.95 7.25
N ALA A 87 1.78 8.15 6.23
CA ALA A 87 2.79 7.21 5.73
C ALA A 87 4.03 7.92 5.17
N ILE A 88 3.83 9.03 4.43
CA ILE A 88 4.92 9.88 3.94
C ILE A 88 5.71 10.46 5.13
N ALA A 89 5.04 11.10 6.10
CA ALA A 89 5.69 11.68 7.26
C ALA A 89 6.50 10.64 8.06
N TYR A 90 5.91 9.46 8.30
CA TYR A 90 6.56 8.35 9.01
C TYR A 90 7.88 7.91 8.35
N ARG A 91 7.94 7.89 7.01
CA ARG A 91 9.15 7.54 6.26
C ARG A 91 10.18 8.67 6.26
N GLN A 92 9.72 9.92 6.11
CA GLN A 92 10.58 11.10 6.19
C GLN A 92 11.28 11.19 7.56
N GLU A 93 10.55 10.98 8.65
CA GLU A 93 11.09 10.97 10.01
C GLU A 93 12.19 9.90 10.23
N ARG A 94 12.23 8.87 9.39
CA ARG A 94 13.22 7.78 9.42
C ARG A 94 14.32 7.92 8.39
N GLY A 95 14.34 9.01 7.61
CA GLY A 95 15.29 9.20 6.52
C GLY A 95 15.15 8.18 5.38
N LEU A 96 13.98 7.55 5.26
CA LEU A 96 13.69 6.59 4.18
C LEU A 96 13.21 7.33 2.92
N SER A 97 13.49 6.74 1.75
CA SER A 97 12.94 7.23 0.46
C SER A 97 11.41 7.34 0.54
N VAL A 98 10.84 8.43 0.01
CA VAL A 98 9.38 8.71 0.04
C VAL A 98 8.76 8.87 -1.35
N HIS A 99 9.55 8.72 -2.41
CA HIS A 99 9.12 9.01 -3.78
C HIS A 99 7.85 8.25 -4.17
N ARG A 100 7.77 6.99 -3.76
CA ARG A 100 6.66 6.13 -4.08
C ARG A 100 5.41 6.43 -3.25
N GLU A 101 5.53 6.67 -1.94
CA GLU A 101 4.40 7.07 -1.10
C GLU A 101 3.83 8.43 -1.55
N VAL A 102 4.69 9.35 -2.00
CA VAL A 102 4.27 10.62 -2.60
C VAL A 102 3.52 10.38 -3.91
N ALA A 103 4.01 9.50 -4.78
CA ALA A 103 3.33 9.14 -6.03
C ALA A 103 1.97 8.48 -5.77
N GLU A 104 1.88 7.57 -4.81
CA GLU A 104 0.64 6.92 -4.42
C GLU A 104 -0.38 7.94 -3.89
N CYS A 105 0.06 8.85 -3.01
CA CYS A 105 -0.77 9.93 -2.51
C CYS A 105 -1.27 10.85 -3.63
N LEU A 106 -0.40 11.19 -4.59
CA LEU A 106 -0.76 12.04 -5.74
C LEU A 106 -1.73 11.34 -6.69
N GLY A 107 -1.49 10.06 -6.99
CA GLY A 107 -2.39 9.24 -7.81
C GLY A 107 -3.77 9.14 -7.17
N PHE A 108 -3.83 8.84 -5.86
CA PHE A 108 -5.10 8.77 -5.14
C PHE A 108 -5.81 10.13 -5.06
N GLN A 109 -5.07 11.23 -4.88
CA GLN A 109 -5.66 12.58 -4.93
C GLN A 109 -6.34 12.83 -6.28
N LYS A 110 -5.67 12.52 -7.40
CA LYS A 110 -6.25 12.65 -8.74
C LYS A 110 -7.48 11.76 -8.95
N LEU A 111 -7.48 10.54 -8.40
CA LEU A 111 -8.66 9.68 -8.39
C LEU A 111 -9.81 10.33 -7.63
N GLN A 112 -9.55 10.84 -6.42
CA GLN A 112 -10.55 11.50 -5.60
C GLN A 112 -11.17 12.70 -6.35
N ASP A 113 -10.32 13.59 -6.86
CA ASP A 113 -10.75 14.82 -7.53
C ASP A 113 -11.65 14.53 -8.74
N LYS A 114 -11.33 13.45 -9.49
CA LYS A 114 -12.08 13.09 -10.70
C LYS A 114 -13.32 12.24 -10.41
N LEU A 115 -13.27 11.32 -9.46
CA LEU A 115 -14.32 10.30 -9.27
C LEU A 115 -15.40 10.70 -8.26
N VAL A 116 -15.07 11.53 -7.26
CA VAL A 116 -16.02 11.93 -6.20
C VAL A 116 -17.27 12.63 -6.77
N ASN A 117 -17.13 13.37 -7.87
CA ASN A 117 -18.25 14.04 -8.55
C ASN A 117 -18.62 13.43 -9.90
N ALA A 118 -17.94 12.37 -10.34
CA ALA A 118 -18.25 11.70 -11.61
C ALA A 118 -19.61 10.98 -11.60
N PRO A 119 -20.24 10.72 -12.76
CA PRO A 119 -21.42 9.88 -12.84
C PRO A 119 -21.20 8.47 -12.28
N VAL A 120 -22.27 7.84 -11.80
CA VAL A 120 -22.26 6.40 -11.49
C VAL A 120 -21.92 5.63 -12.76
N GLY A 121 -21.08 4.60 -12.62
CA GLY A 121 -20.56 3.82 -13.73
C GLY A 121 -19.23 4.33 -14.30
N THR A 122 -18.78 5.55 -13.98
CA THR A 122 -17.42 5.99 -14.33
C THR A 122 -16.38 5.05 -13.75
N MET A 123 -15.41 4.65 -14.56
CA MET A 123 -14.36 3.71 -14.19
C MET A 123 -12.99 4.38 -14.17
N ALA A 124 -12.02 3.74 -13.54
CA ALA A 124 -10.62 4.13 -13.63
C ALA A 124 -9.71 2.90 -13.52
N MET A 125 -8.52 3.02 -14.08
CA MET A 125 -7.44 2.05 -13.96
C MET A 125 -6.22 2.75 -13.35
N TRP A 126 -5.66 2.16 -12.29
CA TRP A 126 -4.53 2.72 -11.57
C TRP A 126 -3.49 1.64 -11.30
N VAL A 127 -2.24 1.88 -11.70
CA VAL A 127 -1.21 0.84 -11.74
C VAL A 127 -0.14 1.10 -10.70
N SER A 128 0.15 0.08 -9.89
CA SER A 128 1.17 0.05 -8.86
C SER A 128 2.13 -1.09 -9.15
N ARG A 129 3.18 -0.81 -9.93
CA ARG A 129 4.28 -1.76 -10.18
C ARG A 129 5.05 -2.06 -8.91
N PRO A 130 5.75 -3.18 -8.78
CA PRO A 130 6.69 -3.37 -7.67
C PRO A 130 7.74 -2.26 -7.65
N GLY A 131 8.00 -1.71 -6.46
CA GLY A 131 9.07 -0.73 -6.25
C GLY A 131 10.46 -1.40 -6.19
N SER A 132 11.50 -0.63 -5.86
CA SER A 132 12.85 -1.19 -5.69
C SER A 132 12.90 -2.24 -4.58
N LYS A 133 13.58 -3.36 -4.83
CA LYS A 133 13.84 -4.38 -3.80
C LYS A 133 14.70 -3.83 -2.66
N GLU A 134 15.55 -2.84 -2.94
CA GLU A 134 16.40 -2.18 -1.95
C GLU A 134 15.57 -1.38 -0.94
N ASP A 135 14.43 -0.85 -1.38
CA ASP A 135 13.42 -0.22 -0.53
C ASP A 135 12.46 -1.23 0.11
N GLY A 136 12.76 -2.53 -0.03
CA GLY A 136 12.06 -3.68 0.55
C GLY A 136 10.76 -4.07 -0.14
N TYR A 137 10.48 -3.55 -1.35
CA TYR A 137 9.24 -3.84 -2.07
C TYR A 137 9.27 -5.25 -2.69
N GLY A 138 8.08 -5.81 -2.89
CA GLY A 138 7.91 -7.16 -3.42
C GLY A 138 8.12 -7.26 -4.92
N THR A 139 7.72 -8.40 -5.47
CA THR A 139 7.96 -8.74 -6.88
C THR A 139 6.73 -8.59 -7.78
N HIS A 140 5.55 -8.32 -7.21
CA HIS A 140 4.29 -8.34 -7.96
C HIS A 140 3.69 -6.94 -8.09
N SER A 141 3.06 -6.72 -9.25
CA SER A 141 2.30 -5.51 -9.57
C SER A 141 0.86 -5.65 -9.11
N PHE A 142 0.24 -4.51 -8.80
CA PHE A 142 -1.20 -4.37 -8.66
C PHE A 142 -1.74 -3.42 -9.71
N THR A 143 -2.81 -3.83 -10.37
CA THR A 143 -3.67 -2.92 -11.13
C THR A 143 -4.97 -2.77 -10.35
N PHE A 144 -5.28 -1.56 -9.93
CA PHE A 144 -6.54 -1.23 -9.26
C PHE A 144 -7.55 -0.81 -10.31
N LEU A 145 -8.61 -1.61 -10.42
CA LEU A 145 -9.77 -1.32 -11.25
C LEU A 145 -10.85 -0.70 -10.38
N ILE A 146 -11.26 0.51 -10.71
CA ILE A 146 -12.09 1.35 -9.86
C ILE A 146 -13.38 1.66 -10.60
N GLN A 147 -14.52 1.56 -9.92
CA GLN A 147 -15.81 1.95 -10.45
C GLN A 147 -16.56 2.80 -9.43
N VAL A 148 -17.12 3.90 -9.91
CA VAL A 148 -18.10 4.69 -9.16
C VAL A 148 -19.40 3.92 -9.11
N VAL A 149 -19.86 3.58 -7.91
CA VAL A 149 -21.12 2.85 -7.68
C VAL A 149 -22.01 3.63 -6.72
N GLU A 150 -23.27 3.23 -6.67
CA GLU A 150 -24.22 3.70 -5.67
C GLU A 150 -24.58 2.53 -4.75
N ASP A 151 -24.23 2.65 -3.48
CA ASP A 151 -24.49 1.63 -2.47
C ASP A 151 -25.84 1.91 -1.77
N PRO A 152 -26.75 0.91 -1.72
CA PRO A 152 -28.05 1.07 -1.08
C PRO A 152 -27.90 1.53 0.38
N GLY A 153 -28.43 2.72 0.69
CA GLY A 153 -28.41 3.28 2.05
C GLY A 153 -27.10 3.98 2.45
N GLU A 154 -26.01 3.85 1.69
CA GLU A 154 -24.74 4.55 1.95
C GLU A 154 -24.43 5.65 0.93
N GLY A 155 -25.17 5.67 -0.19
CA GLY A 155 -25.00 6.63 -1.26
C GLY A 155 -23.82 6.29 -2.15
N LYS A 156 -23.21 7.32 -2.74
CA LYS A 156 -22.13 7.14 -3.70
C LYS A 156 -20.85 6.59 -3.04
N SER A 157 -20.22 5.62 -3.69
CA SER A 157 -18.97 5.02 -3.23
C SER A 157 -18.05 4.66 -4.40
N LEU A 158 -16.80 4.34 -4.10
CA LEU A 158 -15.87 3.75 -5.05
C LEU A 158 -15.68 2.28 -4.70
N ARG A 159 -16.03 1.41 -5.65
CA ARG A 159 -15.66 0.00 -5.65
C ARG A 159 -14.29 -0.14 -6.27
N VAL A 160 -13.35 -0.76 -5.57
CA VAL A 160 -11.97 -0.96 -6.02
C VAL A 160 -11.65 -2.45 -6.02
N ILE A 161 -11.17 -2.95 -7.15
CA ILE A 161 -10.69 -4.32 -7.33
C ILE A 161 -9.17 -4.25 -7.52
N PRO A 162 -8.38 -4.54 -6.47
CA PRO A 162 -6.96 -4.83 -6.64
C PRO A 162 -6.81 -6.14 -7.42
N TYR A 163 -6.14 -6.06 -8.57
CA TYR A 163 -5.80 -7.19 -9.42
C TYR A 163 -4.29 -7.40 -9.41
N ARG A 164 -3.84 -8.52 -8.80
CA ARG A 164 -2.42 -8.91 -8.76
C ARG A 164 -1.98 -9.46 -10.11
N ASN A 165 -0.90 -8.93 -10.67
CA ASN A 165 -0.37 -9.34 -11.95
C ASN A 165 1.16 -9.28 -12.02
N GLU A 166 1.72 -9.85 -13.09
CA GLU A 166 3.15 -9.89 -13.38
C GLU A 166 3.48 -9.16 -14.70
N GLN A 167 2.64 -8.19 -15.09
CA GLN A 167 2.78 -7.49 -16.36
C GLN A 167 4.05 -6.61 -16.41
N SER A 168 4.71 -6.60 -17.56
CA SER A 168 5.84 -5.71 -17.85
C SER A 168 5.40 -4.24 -17.92
N ILE A 169 6.35 -3.30 -17.92
CA ILE A 169 6.01 -1.88 -17.98
C ILE A 169 5.44 -1.55 -19.36
N GLU A 170 5.97 -2.18 -20.40
CA GLU A 170 5.51 -2.09 -21.78
C GLU A 170 4.08 -2.62 -21.94
N GLU A 171 3.75 -3.77 -21.33
CA GLU A 171 2.40 -4.32 -21.33
C GLU A 171 1.41 -3.38 -20.62
N GLN A 172 1.77 -2.89 -19.44
CA GLN A 172 0.94 -1.95 -18.68
C GLN A 172 0.74 -0.62 -19.42
N LYS A 173 1.80 -0.08 -20.04
CA LYS A 173 1.72 1.11 -20.89
C LYS A 173 0.81 0.86 -22.09
N SER A 174 0.96 -0.27 -22.76
CA SER A 174 0.13 -0.63 -23.91
C SER A 174 -1.36 -0.66 -23.55
N ASN A 175 -1.70 -1.21 -22.38
CA ASN A 175 -3.06 -1.21 -21.85
C ASN A 175 -3.54 0.19 -21.48
N LEU A 176 -2.70 0.99 -20.81
CA LEU A 176 -3.06 2.34 -20.37
C LEU A 176 -3.21 3.35 -21.51
N ILE A 177 -2.41 3.24 -22.59
CA ILE A 177 -2.45 4.14 -23.76
C ILE A 177 -3.83 4.17 -24.41
N TYR A 178 -4.58 3.07 -24.32
CA TYR A 178 -5.95 3.01 -24.79
C TYR A 178 -6.87 4.02 -24.07
N PHE A 179 -6.60 4.29 -22.79
CA PHE A 179 -7.42 5.15 -21.93
C PHE A 179 -6.80 6.53 -21.69
N ASP A 180 -5.47 6.63 -21.71
CA ASP A 180 -4.72 7.87 -21.52
C ASP A 180 -3.50 7.89 -22.45
N LYS A 181 -3.57 8.71 -23.50
CA LYS A 181 -2.47 8.86 -24.48
C LYS A 181 -1.16 9.30 -23.84
N ASN A 182 -1.19 9.97 -22.67
CA ASN A 182 0.03 10.37 -21.98
C ASN A 182 0.79 9.18 -21.39
N ALA A 183 0.14 8.01 -21.26
CA ALA A 183 0.77 6.82 -20.69
C ALA A 183 1.97 6.30 -21.47
N GLN A 184 2.12 6.69 -22.75
CA GLN A 184 3.32 6.42 -23.52
C GLN A 184 4.59 7.03 -22.88
N ASN A 185 4.44 8.10 -22.09
CA ASN A 185 5.53 8.81 -21.44
C ASN A 185 5.80 8.34 -20.00
N TYR A 186 5.01 7.42 -19.46
CA TYR A 186 5.25 6.88 -18.12
C TYR A 186 6.37 5.85 -18.21
N ASN A 187 7.54 6.16 -17.63
CA ASN A 187 8.75 5.35 -17.80
C ASN A 187 9.22 4.72 -16.48
N THR A 188 8.65 5.13 -15.36
CA THR A 188 8.96 4.62 -14.03
C THR A 188 7.72 4.03 -13.35
N ASP A 189 7.93 3.25 -12.29
CA ASP A 189 6.84 2.79 -11.41
C ASP A 189 6.10 3.96 -10.76
N VAL A 190 6.85 5.01 -10.36
CA VAL A 190 6.34 6.25 -9.79
C VAL A 190 5.45 6.99 -10.80
N ASP A 191 5.80 7.03 -12.08
CA ASP A 191 4.98 7.69 -13.11
C ASP A 191 3.61 7.03 -13.24
N LEU A 192 3.58 5.69 -13.32
CA LEU A 192 2.35 4.92 -13.40
C LEU A 192 1.49 5.09 -12.14
N LEU A 193 2.14 5.07 -10.97
CA LEU A 193 1.47 5.22 -9.69
C LEU A 193 0.95 6.64 -9.46
N ALA A 194 1.60 7.67 -10.00
CA ALA A 194 1.15 9.05 -9.85
C ALA A 194 0.03 9.43 -10.84
N ASN A 195 -0.24 8.63 -11.87
CA ASN A 195 -1.10 9.01 -13.00
C ASN A 195 -2.15 7.93 -13.32
N PRO A 196 -3.27 7.90 -12.56
CA PRO A 196 -4.42 7.03 -12.86
C PRO A 196 -5.13 7.45 -14.15
N SER A 197 -5.59 6.47 -14.93
CA SER A 197 -6.40 6.67 -16.13
C SER A 197 -7.89 6.62 -15.80
N ILE A 198 -8.64 7.65 -16.18
CA ILE A 198 -10.12 7.64 -16.06
C ILE A 198 -10.72 7.07 -17.32
N ILE A 199 -11.71 6.21 -17.16
CA ILE A 199 -12.35 5.44 -18.21
C ILE A 199 -13.84 5.77 -18.17
N ASN A 200 -14.31 6.46 -19.21
CA ASN A 200 -15.75 6.68 -19.39
C ASN A 200 -16.39 5.41 -19.96
N GLN A 201 -17.64 5.16 -19.58
CA GLN A 201 -18.39 4.04 -20.17
C GLN A 201 -18.54 4.24 -21.68
N SER A 202 -18.39 3.14 -22.41
CA SER A 202 -18.61 3.06 -23.86
C SER A 202 -19.17 1.69 -24.22
N ASP A 203 -19.53 1.49 -25.48
CA ASP A 203 -20.00 0.18 -25.96
C ASP A 203 -18.98 -0.94 -25.73
N ALA A 204 -17.68 -0.60 -25.70
CA ALA A 204 -16.59 -1.55 -25.45
C ALA A 204 -16.30 -1.79 -23.96
N PHE A 205 -16.67 -0.85 -23.08
CA PHE A 205 -16.34 -0.90 -21.65
C PHE A 205 -17.53 -0.42 -20.83
N GLN A 206 -18.34 -1.37 -20.37
CA GLN A 206 -19.51 -1.09 -19.53
C GLN A 206 -19.23 -1.43 -18.06
N THR A 207 -18.39 -2.43 -17.83
CA THR A 207 -18.08 -3.02 -16.53
C THR A 207 -16.58 -3.18 -16.31
N LEU A 208 -16.18 -3.40 -15.05
CA LEU A 208 -14.78 -3.73 -14.73
C LEU A 208 -14.34 -5.07 -15.35
N ASP A 209 -15.26 -6.02 -15.53
CA ASP A 209 -14.95 -7.32 -16.15
C ASP A 209 -14.57 -7.19 -17.64
N ASP A 210 -15.14 -6.19 -18.33
CA ASP A 210 -14.74 -5.85 -19.70
C ASP A 210 -13.29 -5.36 -19.74
N ILE A 211 -12.89 -4.54 -18.77
CA ILE A 211 -11.51 -4.06 -18.64
C ILE A 211 -10.57 -5.21 -18.29
N ILE A 212 -10.94 -6.09 -17.35
CA ILE A 212 -10.16 -7.30 -16.99
C ILE A 212 -9.92 -8.16 -18.24
N SER A 213 -10.98 -8.39 -19.02
CA SER A 213 -10.90 -9.19 -20.24
C SER A 213 -10.04 -8.51 -21.30
N PHE A 214 -10.16 -7.18 -21.45
CA PHE A 214 -9.35 -6.38 -22.38
C PHE A 214 -7.85 -6.42 -22.08
N ILE A 215 -7.45 -6.33 -20.80
CA ILE A 215 -6.04 -6.41 -20.41
C ILE A 215 -5.47 -7.83 -20.50
N GLY A 216 -6.23 -8.79 -21.04
CA GLY A 216 -5.81 -10.16 -21.31
C GLY A 216 -5.90 -11.10 -20.11
N GLU A 217 -6.60 -10.72 -19.04
CA GLU A 217 -6.79 -11.60 -17.90
C GLU A 217 -7.88 -12.66 -18.19
N THR A 218 -7.55 -13.92 -17.93
CA THR A 218 -8.40 -15.08 -18.25
C THR A 218 -9.16 -15.60 -17.03
N GLU A 219 -8.67 -15.32 -15.83
CA GLU A 219 -9.35 -15.62 -14.58
C GLU A 219 -10.44 -14.59 -14.32
N LYS A 220 -11.67 -15.07 -14.14
CA LYS A 220 -12.79 -14.20 -13.73
C LYS A 220 -12.54 -13.65 -12.33
N PHE A 221 -13.02 -12.42 -12.10
CA PHE A 221 -13.09 -11.85 -10.76
C PHE A 221 -13.76 -12.83 -9.79
N ASN A 222 -13.02 -13.24 -8.74
CA ASN A 222 -13.47 -14.26 -7.81
C ASN A 222 -13.04 -13.94 -6.38
N ILE A 223 -14.02 -13.62 -5.54
CA ILE A 223 -13.86 -13.39 -4.09
C ILE A 223 -14.45 -14.52 -3.23
N GLN A 224 -14.82 -15.66 -3.82
CA GLN A 224 -15.40 -16.79 -3.08
C GLN A 224 -14.42 -17.38 -2.05
N TRP A 225 -13.11 -17.22 -2.27
CA TRP A 225 -12.09 -17.58 -1.28
C TRP A 225 -12.36 -16.90 0.07
N ARG A 226 -12.86 -15.65 0.06
CA ARG A 226 -13.16 -14.87 1.27
C ARG A 226 -14.34 -15.48 2.03
N ASN A 227 -15.34 -16.02 1.32
CA ASN A 227 -16.50 -16.68 1.94
C ASN A 227 -16.12 -17.98 2.66
N LYS A 228 -15.10 -18.70 2.18
CA LYS A 228 -14.57 -19.89 2.84
C LYS A 228 -13.58 -19.55 3.95
N LEU A 229 -12.72 -18.57 3.71
CA LEU A 229 -11.69 -18.14 4.65
C LEU A 229 -12.31 -17.52 5.91
N THR A 230 -13.24 -16.58 5.74
CA THR A 230 -13.72 -15.73 6.84
C THR A 230 -14.28 -16.57 8.00
N PRO A 231 -15.22 -17.52 7.80
CA PRO A 231 -15.73 -18.32 8.91
C PRO A 231 -14.66 -19.14 9.65
N LEU A 232 -13.62 -19.60 8.94
CA LEU A 232 -12.54 -20.40 9.52
C LEU A 232 -11.64 -19.59 10.46
N ILE A 233 -11.30 -18.36 10.07
CA ILE A 233 -10.28 -17.58 10.75
C ILE A 233 -10.85 -16.54 11.70
N MET A 234 -12.14 -16.19 11.57
CA MET A 234 -12.77 -15.14 12.38
C MET A 234 -12.68 -15.38 13.90
N PRO A 235 -12.88 -16.62 14.41
CA PRO A 235 -12.63 -16.89 15.83
C PRO A 235 -11.19 -16.58 16.25
N LEU A 236 -10.22 -16.90 15.39
CA LEU A 236 -8.80 -16.64 15.64
C LEU A 236 -8.48 -15.15 15.62
N ILE A 237 -9.04 -14.40 14.67
CA ILE A 237 -8.90 -12.94 14.68
C ILE A 237 -9.53 -12.35 15.95
N GLY A 238 -10.70 -12.85 16.37
CA GLY A 238 -11.34 -12.42 17.62
C GLY A 238 -10.42 -12.64 18.82
N GLY A 239 -9.78 -13.82 18.92
CA GLY A 239 -8.78 -14.12 19.94
C GLY A 239 -7.56 -13.19 19.86
N PHE A 240 -7.08 -12.88 18.66
CA PHE A 240 -5.97 -11.94 18.45
C PHE A 240 -6.35 -10.51 18.86
N ILE A 241 -7.53 -10.02 18.48
CA ILE A 241 -8.04 -8.69 18.89
C ILE A 241 -8.14 -8.60 20.42
N GLN A 242 -8.58 -9.68 21.07
CA GLN A 242 -8.63 -9.73 22.53
C GLN A 242 -7.22 -9.56 23.15
N LEU A 243 -6.19 -10.23 22.61
CA LEU A 243 -4.80 -10.04 23.04
C LEU A 243 -4.33 -8.59 22.83
N VAL A 244 -4.68 -7.96 21.71
CA VAL A 244 -4.36 -6.55 21.43
C VAL A 244 -5.03 -5.65 22.47
N ARG A 245 -6.32 -5.87 22.75
CA ARG A 245 -7.10 -5.11 23.73
C ARG A 245 -6.49 -5.20 25.14
N GLU A 246 -6.03 -6.39 25.51
CA GLU A 246 -5.41 -6.69 26.81
C GLU A 246 -3.96 -6.22 26.91
N LYS A 247 -3.39 -5.64 25.85
CA LYS A 247 -1.96 -5.25 25.78
C LYS A 247 -1.03 -6.44 26.08
N ALA A 248 -1.34 -7.60 25.50
CA ALA A 248 -0.48 -8.77 25.58
C ALA A 248 0.95 -8.45 25.09
N SER A 249 1.93 -9.22 25.54
CA SER A 249 3.32 -9.07 25.12
C SER A 249 3.49 -9.27 23.60
N ASP A 250 4.52 -8.65 23.03
CA ASP A 250 4.88 -8.82 21.61
C ASP A 250 5.06 -10.30 21.24
N GLU A 251 5.60 -11.12 22.16
CA GLU A 251 5.73 -12.57 21.98
C GLU A 251 4.37 -13.27 21.83
N ASN A 252 3.40 -12.95 22.69
CA ASN A 252 2.05 -13.53 22.61
C ASN A 252 1.31 -13.08 21.35
N LEU A 253 1.46 -11.80 20.97
CA LEU A 253 0.93 -11.29 19.72
C LEU A 253 1.57 -12.02 18.53
N GLN A 254 2.89 -12.18 18.51
CA GLN A 254 3.61 -12.90 17.46
C GLN A 254 3.18 -14.37 17.36
N LYS A 255 3.02 -15.04 18.50
CA LYS A 255 2.54 -16.43 18.57
C LYS A 255 1.13 -16.57 17.97
N ALA A 256 0.23 -15.66 18.30
CA ALA A 256 -1.11 -15.65 17.72
C ALA A 256 -1.09 -15.40 16.20
N ARG A 257 -0.21 -14.51 15.72
CA ARG A 257 0.00 -14.25 14.28
C ARG A 257 0.46 -15.52 13.55
N TYR A 258 1.50 -16.17 14.04
CA TYR A 258 2.00 -17.43 13.51
C TYR A 258 0.93 -18.52 13.48
N ALA A 259 0.12 -18.60 14.55
CA ALA A 259 -0.95 -19.57 14.60
C ALA A 259 -2.03 -19.35 13.54
N ILE A 260 -2.45 -18.11 13.32
CA ILE A 260 -3.41 -17.76 12.26
C ILE A 260 -2.89 -18.18 10.88
N GLU A 261 -1.61 -17.89 10.60
CA GLU A 261 -0.99 -18.20 9.31
C GLU A 261 -0.79 -19.70 9.09
N ASN A 262 -0.24 -20.40 10.08
CA ASN A 262 -0.01 -21.84 9.96
C ASN A 262 -1.33 -22.62 9.92
N PHE A 263 -2.34 -22.18 10.68
CA PHE A 263 -3.68 -22.76 10.60
C PHE A 263 -4.28 -22.58 9.20
N LEU A 264 -4.14 -21.38 8.61
CA LEU A 264 -4.56 -21.12 7.24
C LEU A 264 -3.85 -22.04 6.25
N LEU A 265 -2.52 -22.15 6.35
CA LEU A 265 -1.71 -22.97 5.45
C LEU A 265 -2.14 -24.44 5.51
N ALA A 266 -2.48 -24.95 6.69
CA ALA A 266 -3.04 -26.29 6.86
C ALA A 266 -4.43 -26.48 6.22
N LYS A 267 -5.15 -25.39 5.90
CA LYS A 267 -6.49 -25.40 5.29
C LYS A 267 -6.52 -24.80 3.88
N LYS A 268 -5.35 -24.50 3.28
CA LYS A 268 -5.22 -23.79 2.01
C LYS A 268 -5.98 -24.47 0.87
N ASP A 269 -5.84 -25.78 0.71
CA ASP A 269 -6.46 -26.50 -0.41
C ASP A 269 -7.99 -26.56 -0.31
N TYR A 270 -8.54 -26.62 0.90
CA TYR A 270 -9.98 -26.49 1.11
C TYR A 270 -10.50 -25.11 0.68
N ILE A 271 -9.82 -24.05 1.12
CA ILE A 271 -10.21 -22.66 0.83
C ILE A 271 -10.15 -22.40 -0.68
N LEU A 272 -9.10 -22.88 -1.35
CA LEU A 272 -8.95 -22.76 -2.80
C LEU A 272 -9.79 -23.76 -3.59
N GLY A 273 -10.55 -24.65 -2.94
CA GLY A 273 -11.40 -25.64 -3.61
C GLY A 273 -10.63 -26.74 -4.35
N LYS A 274 -9.36 -26.96 -3.99
CA LYS A 274 -8.50 -28.03 -4.52
C LYS A 274 -8.76 -29.36 -3.80
N ASP A 275 -9.30 -29.31 -2.59
CA ASP A 275 -9.74 -30.49 -1.84
C ASP A 275 -11.19 -30.87 -2.20
N ARG A 276 -11.37 -32.10 -2.69
CA ARG A 276 -12.68 -32.65 -3.10
C ARG A 276 -13.45 -33.30 -1.94
N ASN A 277 -12.81 -33.59 -0.81
CA ASN A 277 -13.46 -34.21 0.34
C ASN A 277 -12.81 -33.73 1.67
N PRO A 278 -13.06 -32.48 2.06
CA PRO A 278 -12.36 -31.89 3.18
C PRO A 278 -12.85 -32.47 4.52
N GLN A 279 -11.94 -33.11 5.26
CA GLN A 279 -12.16 -33.39 6.68
C GLN A 279 -11.97 -32.09 7.48
N LEU A 280 -13.07 -31.35 7.64
CA LEU A 280 -13.09 -30.13 8.43
C LEU A 280 -13.30 -30.46 9.90
N VAL A 281 -12.20 -30.65 10.62
CA VAL A 281 -12.20 -30.50 12.08
C VAL A 281 -12.11 -29.01 12.38
N PHE A 282 -13.24 -28.43 12.77
CA PHE A 282 -13.31 -27.05 13.24
C PHE A 282 -12.89 -27.01 14.70
N GLU A 283 -11.63 -26.64 14.94
CA GLU A 283 -11.19 -26.28 16.27
C GLU A 283 -11.68 -24.87 16.59
N ASN A 284 -12.76 -24.78 17.35
CA ASN A 284 -13.46 -23.51 17.59
C ASN A 284 -12.84 -22.68 18.73
N GLN A 285 -11.75 -23.15 19.34
CA GLN A 285 -11.11 -22.46 20.46
C GLN A 285 -9.79 -21.82 20.03
N PRO A 286 -9.72 -20.48 19.93
CA PRO A 286 -8.51 -19.78 19.49
C PRO A 286 -7.27 -20.14 20.31
N ARG A 287 -7.43 -20.33 21.62
CA ARG A 287 -6.34 -20.71 22.52
C ARG A 287 -5.67 -22.03 22.11
N VAL A 288 -6.46 -23.06 21.80
CA VAL A 288 -5.93 -24.38 21.39
C VAL A 288 -5.15 -24.26 20.08
N ILE A 289 -5.69 -23.50 19.12
CA ILE A 289 -5.02 -23.25 17.84
C ILE A 289 -3.74 -22.43 18.06
N PHE A 290 -3.76 -21.41 18.90
CA PHE A 290 -2.58 -20.59 19.22
C PHE A 290 -1.46 -21.40 19.88
N GLU A 291 -1.82 -22.30 20.78
CA GLU A 291 -0.87 -23.21 21.42
C GLU A 291 -0.28 -24.21 20.42
N ARG A 292 -1.11 -24.78 19.54
CA ARG A 292 -0.68 -25.79 18.56
C ARG A 292 0.14 -25.22 17.40
N TYR A 293 -0.32 -24.12 16.81
CA TYR A 293 0.22 -23.58 15.56
C TYR A 293 1.14 -22.37 15.76
N GLY A 294 1.18 -21.77 16.96
CA GLY A 294 1.87 -20.51 17.19
C GLY A 294 3.37 -20.60 17.48
N ASN A 295 3.89 -21.79 17.81
CA ASN A 295 5.31 -21.97 18.13
C ASN A 295 6.18 -22.18 16.87
N THR A 296 5.57 -22.29 15.70
CA THR A 296 6.28 -22.50 14.43
C THR A 296 6.26 -21.23 13.61
N THR A 297 7.40 -20.76 13.15
CA THR A 297 7.45 -19.62 12.22
C THR A 297 6.90 -20.05 10.86
N PRO A 298 5.89 -19.37 10.30
CA PRO A 298 5.37 -19.67 8.97
C PRO A 298 6.45 -19.41 7.90
N PRO A 299 6.34 -20.04 6.71
CA PRO A 299 7.24 -19.79 5.59
C PRO A 299 7.33 -18.31 5.23
N ILE A 300 8.48 -17.85 4.74
CA ILE A 300 8.65 -16.47 4.29
C ILE A 300 7.88 -16.26 2.98
N VAL A 301 7.18 -15.13 2.85
CA VAL A 301 6.48 -14.70 1.63
C VAL A 301 6.92 -13.29 1.28
N GLY A 302 7.30 -13.07 0.02
CA GLY A 302 7.58 -11.73 -0.49
C GLY A 302 6.27 -10.99 -0.72
N GLY A 303 6.13 -9.77 -0.18
CA GLY A 303 4.94 -8.94 -0.33
C GLY A 303 5.21 -7.66 -1.09
N SER A 304 4.22 -7.12 -1.82
CA SER A 304 4.37 -5.96 -2.72
C SER A 304 4.81 -4.69 -2.00
N CYS A 305 4.48 -4.55 -0.71
CA CYS A 305 4.88 -3.42 0.13
C CYS A 305 6.32 -3.56 0.68
N GLY A 306 7.04 -2.43 0.66
CA GLY A 306 8.44 -2.15 1.09
C GLY A 306 8.93 -2.71 2.42
N ALA A 307 8.02 -3.33 3.16
CA ALA A 307 8.20 -3.84 4.49
C ALA A 307 8.48 -5.34 4.50
N SER A 308 8.64 -6.05 3.37
CA SER A 308 8.58 -7.53 3.37
C SER A 308 9.89 -8.25 3.10
N ALA A 309 10.91 -7.54 2.61
CA ALA A 309 12.21 -8.11 2.30
C ALA A 309 13.24 -7.52 3.25
N ASN A 310 13.55 -8.24 4.33
CA ASN A 310 14.91 -8.41 4.89
C ASN A 310 14.83 -9.19 6.21
N GLY A 311 14.64 -10.50 6.05
CA GLY A 311 14.86 -11.48 7.10
C GLY A 311 16.26 -12.06 7.04
N GLU A 312 17.30 -11.23 7.01
CA GLU A 312 18.66 -11.65 7.36
C GLU A 312 19.22 -10.73 8.44
N SER A 313 19.65 -11.37 9.51
CA SER A 313 20.31 -10.80 10.67
C SER A 313 21.53 -9.95 10.30
N SER A 314 21.48 -8.67 10.67
CA SER A 314 22.59 -7.88 11.23
C SER A 314 24.00 -8.08 10.64
N ASN A 315 24.41 -7.09 9.82
CA ASN A 315 25.67 -6.33 9.92
C ASN A 315 26.23 -5.95 8.54
N THR A 316 25.52 -5.10 7.80
CA THR A 316 26.18 -4.24 6.80
C THR A 316 25.39 -2.94 6.62
N PHE A 317 25.36 -2.10 7.65
CA PHE A 317 25.22 -0.66 7.42
C PHE A 317 26.54 -0.18 6.81
N ASN A 318 26.68 -0.35 5.49
CA ASN A 318 27.62 0.47 4.75
C ASN A 318 26.81 1.61 4.13
N ASN A 319 27.09 2.81 4.63
CA ASN A 319 26.77 4.10 4.02
C ASN A 319 26.61 3.97 2.50
N VAL A 320 25.40 4.15 2.00
CA VAL A 320 25.22 4.54 0.60
C VAL A 320 25.72 5.98 0.52
N PHE A 321 27.03 6.12 0.27
CA PHE A 321 27.67 7.38 -0.04
C PHE A 321 27.00 7.94 -1.30
N LEU A 322 26.05 8.85 -1.13
CA LEU A 322 25.55 9.71 -2.20
C LEU A 322 26.58 10.82 -2.47
N GLU A 323 27.82 10.43 -2.77
CA GLU A 323 28.89 11.33 -3.19
C GLU A 323 29.20 11.08 -4.66
N ASP A 324 29.43 12.15 -5.41
CA ASP A 324 30.01 12.07 -6.75
C ASP A 324 31.20 13.06 -6.87
N LYS A 325 31.64 13.37 -8.09
CA LYS A 325 32.76 14.32 -8.33
C LYS A 325 32.58 15.70 -7.70
N TYR A 326 31.38 16.08 -7.27
CA TYR A 326 31.08 17.34 -6.59
C TYR A 326 30.78 17.15 -5.09
N GLY A 327 31.18 16.03 -4.49
CA GLY A 327 30.99 15.72 -3.06
C GLY A 327 29.59 15.22 -2.74
N SER A 328 29.10 15.45 -1.51
CA SER A 328 27.75 15.01 -1.12
C SER A 328 26.67 15.57 -2.03
N ARG A 329 25.76 14.71 -2.48
CA ARG A 329 24.57 15.07 -3.26
C ARG A 329 23.44 15.59 -2.39
N ILE A 330 23.55 15.43 -1.06
CA ILE A 330 22.60 15.91 -0.06
C ILE A 330 23.26 17.03 0.74
N PHE A 331 22.66 18.22 0.72
CA PHE A 331 23.17 19.37 1.47
C PHE A 331 22.04 20.34 1.80
N SER A 332 22.21 21.12 2.88
CA SER A 332 21.19 22.07 3.34
C SER A 332 21.34 23.42 2.65
N CYS A 333 20.22 24.04 2.27
CA CYS A 333 20.22 25.42 1.79
C CYS A 333 20.63 26.37 2.91
N PRO A 334 21.63 27.25 2.73
CA PRO A 334 22.02 28.22 3.75
C PRO A 334 20.94 29.29 4.00
N GLU A 335 20.03 29.52 3.04
CA GLU A 335 18.96 30.53 3.16
C GLU A 335 17.69 29.99 3.82
N CYS A 336 17.15 28.86 3.33
CA CYS A 336 15.89 28.34 3.84
C CYS A 336 16.03 27.16 4.80
N GLY A 337 17.26 26.67 5.04
CA GLY A 337 17.53 25.50 5.89
C GLY A 337 17.02 24.16 5.35
N LYS A 338 16.30 24.15 4.23
CA LYS A 338 15.75 22.93 3.63
C LYS A 338 16.83 22.17 2.85
N THR A 339 16.76 20.86 2.90
CA THR A 339 17.68 19.96 2.21
C THR A 339 17.43 19.96 0.70
N ASN A 340 18.49 20.20 -0.08
CA ASN A 340 18.51 20.02 -1.52
C ASN A 340 19.14 18.67 -1.86
N ILE A 341 18.69 18.08 -2.97
CA ILE A 341 19.28 16.87 -3.53
C ILE A 341 19.58 17.13 -5.00
N ARG A 342 20.86 17.10 -5.36
CA ARG A 342 21.30 17.30 -6.74
C ARG A 342 21.32 15.97 -7.52
N PRO A 343 21.02 15.97 -8.82
CA PRO A 343 21.21 14.79 -9.68
C PRO A 343 22.67 14.35 -9.73
N GLU A 344 22.93 13.12 -10.12
CA GLU A 344 24.29 12.58 -10.22
C GLU A 344 25.08 13.33 -11.29
N ASN A 345 26.31 13.75 -10.97
CA ASN A 345 27.20 14.50 -11.86
C ASN A 345 26.65 15.85 -12.35
N GLU A 346 25.61 16.38 -11.68
CA GLU A 346 25.00 17.68 -11.95
C GLU A 346 25.02 18.57 -10.69
N LEU A 347 25.12 19.88 -10.92
CA LEU A 347 25.02 20.92 -9.89
C LEU A 347 23.64 21.59 -9.99
N LEU A 348 23.09 21.99 -8.85
CA LEU A 348 21.85 22.78 -8.84
C LEU A 348 22.17 24.24 -9.15
N SER A 349 21.42 24.83 -10.08
CA SER A 349 21.52 26.26 -10.38
C SER A 349 20.84 27.12 -9.33
N ASN A 350 19.80 26.61 -8.66
CA ASN A 350 19.07 27.29 -7.60
C ASN A 350 18.52 26.26 -6.59
N CYS A 351 18.16 26.74 -5.41
CA CYS A 351 17.53 25.92 -4.39
C CYS A 351 16.17 25.44 -4.88
N GLN A 352 15.94 24.13 -4.81
CA GLN A 352 14.71 23.47 -5.26
C GLN A 352 13.47 23.91 -4.48
N HIS A 353 13.66 24.58 -3.33
CA HIS A 353 12.57 24.97 -2.42
C HIS A 353 12.29 26.48 -2.40
N CYS A 354 13.34 27.30 -2.31
CA CYS A 354 13.18 28.76 -2.19
C CYS A 354 13.67 29.53 -3.43
N GLY A 355 14.25 28.85 -4.42
CA GLY A 355 14.79 29.48 -5.62
C GLY A 355 16.09 30.28 -5.40
N SER A 356 16.67 30.25 -4.19
CA SER A 356 17.94 30.94 -3.91
C SER A 356 19.10 30.35 -4.72
N ASP A 357 19.94 31.22 -5.28
CA ASP A 357 21.17 30.91 -5.98
C ASP A 357 22.35 30.57 -5.04
N LYS A 358 22.19 30.71 -3.72
CA LYS A 358 23.25 30.43 -2.74
C LYS A 358 23.64 28.95 -2.61
N VAL A 359 22.94 28.09 -3.31
CA VAL A 359 23.30 26.67 -3.48
C VAL A 359 23.99 26.39 -4.81
N SER A 360 24.09 27.40 -5.69
CA SER A 360 24.82 27.29 -6.95
C SER A 360 26.31 27.39 -6.68
N CYS A 361 27.08 26.46 -7.23
CA CYS A 361 28.52 26.62 -7.33
C CYS A 361 28.77 27.43 -8.59
N CYS A 362 29.13 28.71 -8.44
CA CYS A 362 29.79 29.45 -9.51
C CYS A 362 31.07 28.69 -9.88
N ASP A 363 31.29 28.44 -11.17
CA ASP A 363 32.51 27.81 -11.67
C ASP A 363 33.72 28.50 -11.04
N VAL A 364 34.44 27.75 -10.19
CA VAL A 364 35.72 28.23 -9.68
C VAL A 364 36.66 28.23 -10.88
N ASP A 365 37.08 29.42 -11.24
CA ASP A 365 37.94 29.79 -12.35
C ASP A 365 39.05 28.77 -12.62
N ARG A 366 39.17 28.35 -13.88
CA ARG A 366 40.18 27.42 -14.41
C ARG A 366 41.58 28.07 -14.53
N SER A 367 41.90 29.05 -13.69
CA SER A 367 43.04 29.96 -13.86
C SER A 367 43.91 30.09 -12.61
N SER A 368 44.38 28.96 -12.05
CA SER A 368 45.58 28.99 -11.20
C SER A 368 46.27 27.62 -11.17
N PHE A 369 46.79 27.19 -12.32
CA PHE A 369 48.09 26.53 -12.36
C PHE A 369 49.15 27.60 -12.06
N VAL A 370 49.78 27.52 -10.89
CA VAL A 370 51.12 28.06 -10.69
C VAL A 370 51.94 26.99 -9.96
N LEU A 371 52.77 26.30 -10.74
CA LEU A 371 54.02 25.71 -10.30
C LEU A 371 54.91 26.83 -9.75
N VAL A 372 55.38 26.73 -8.51
CA VAL A 372 56.73 27.21 -8.13
C VAL A 372 57.31 26.33 -7.02
N ALA A 373 58.46 25.74 -7.38
CA ALA A 373 59.58 25.19 -6.58
C ALA A 373 59.33 24.00 -5.64
#